data_AF-A0A3A0DEV2-F1
#
_entry.id   AF-A0A3A0DEV2-F1
#
_cell.length_a   1.000
_cell.length_b   1.000
_cell.length_c   1.000
_cell.angle_alpha   90.00
_cell.angle_beta   90.00
_cell.angle_gamma   90.00
#
_symmetry.space_group_name_H-M   'P 1'
#
loop_
_entity.id
_entity.type
_entity.pdbx_description
1 polymer ?
#
loop_
_entity_poly.entity_id
_entity_poly.type
_entity_poly.pdbx_seq_one_letter_code
_entity_poly.pdbx_strand_id
1 'polypeptide(L)'
;MKTIGNFIKACPRAFLFTALFPFIASHSAALATKFVPANHPHIQYWGRWDLSDSLHAKHSWPGVALYAEFSGTSIGVRMADNGNYYNVYLDGTLHHIFHGTAAEESDYLLVDSLKAGKHTLLLTKRNCAQNKIYSFSGFLLDEGAQLLPPASAMKTHKIEFIGDSFTVAEGNEATVLSMPWEETFPVTNLDKGFAVIVARHFNAQYHITARSGIGMVTDWSGDHTLNMPDRFDRALMDAPEPKWDFQRWAPELVVICLGLNDYSGLKDQAGNVSGENSTLYRKRYHEFLATIRRAYPGVNILAGMMSVSLASAIFILRSSIIFRMDMWRTDIPMWPHMKKLRGN
;
A
#
# COMPACT_ATOMS: atom_id res chain seq x y z
N MET A 1 92.02 11.18 21.91
CA MET A 1 92.25 12.56 21.44
C MET A 1 90.92 13.29 21.41
N LYS A 2 90.93 14.52 21.95
CA LYS A 2 89.90 15.57 21.91
C LYS A 2 88.70 15.47 22.86
N THR A 3 88.85 16.29 23.89
CA THR A 3 87.93 16.89 24.86
C THR A 3 86.86 17.79 24.23
N ILE A 4 85.97 18.30 25.11
CA ILE A 4 85.06 19.48 25.02
C ILE A 4 83.58 19.05 24.80
N GLY A 5 82.58 19.47 25.57
CA GLY A 5 82.51 20.46 26.65
C GLY A 5 81.09 20.53 27.26
N ASN A 6 81.01 21.12 28.45
CA ASN A 6 79.82 21.30 29.29
C ASN A 6 78.72 22.16 28.64
N PHE A 7 77.45 21.87 28.94
CA PHE A 7 76.41 22.90 29.11
C PHE A 7 75.37 22.49 30.14
N ILE A 8 75.27 23.30 31.20
CA ILE A 8 74.24 23.28 32.23
C ILE A 8 72.95 23.86 31.64
N LYS A 9 71.79 23.20 31.84
CA LYS A 9 70.47 23.84 31.72
C LYS A 9 69.56 23.41 32.87
N ALA A 10 69.08 24.42 33.58
CA ALA A 10 68.14 24.33 34.69
C ALA A 10 66.75 23.87 34.23
N CYS A 11 66.07 23.14 35.11
CA CYS A 11 64.73 22.59 34.92
C CYS A 11 63.67 23.57 35.48
N PRO A 12 62.62 23.98 34.74
CA PRO A 12 61.52 24.73 35.32
C PRO A 12 60.41 23.78 35.79
N ARG A 13 59.87 24.07 36.97
CA ARG A 13 58.70 23.42 37.58
C ARG A 13 57.46 23.59 36.70
N ALA A 14 56.82 22.48 36.31
CA ALA A 14 55.53 22.49 35.63
C ALA A 14 54.38 22.68 36.62
N PHE A 15 53.55 23.70 36.39
CA PHE A 15 52.24 23.86 37.04
C PHE A 15 51.20 23.06 36.24
N LEU A 16 50.53 22.09 36.87
CA LEU A 16 49.36 21.43 36.30
C LEU A 16 48.13 22.33 36.48
N PHE A 17 47.56 22.79 35.37
CA PHE A 17 46.19 23.31 35.32
C PHE A 17 45.23 22.15 35.06
N THR A 18 44.42 21.77 36.05
CA THR A 18 43.29 20.86 35.87
C THR A 18 42.09 21.63 35.29
N ALA A 19 41.88 21.51 33.98
CA ALA A 19 40.67 22.01 33.33
C ALA A 19 39.52 21.03 33.60
N LEU A 20 38.54 21.46 34.41
CA LEU A 20 37.25 20.79 34.56
C LEU A 20 36.42 21.01 33.30
N PHE A 21 36.40 20.03 32.41
CA PHE A 21 35.40 19.96 31.34
C PHE A 21 34.06 19.50 31.94
N PRO A 22 32.97 20.25 31.76
CA PRO A 22 31.64 19.76 32.11
C PRO A 22 31.32 18.55 31.23
N PHE A 23 31.08 17.41 31.88
CA PHE A 23 30.59 16.19 31.26
C PHE A 23 29.15 16.45 30.81
N ILE A 24 28.96 16.86 29.56
CA ILE A 24 27.65 16.84 28.93
C ILE A 24 27.32 15.35 28.75
N ALA A 25 26.46 14.83 29.63
CA ALA A 25 25.90 13.50 29.47
C ALA A 25 25.06 13.51 28.19
N SER A 26 25.66 13.02 27.10
CA SER A 26 24.93 12.58 25.91
C SER A 26 23.95 11.51 26.38
N HIS A 27 22.70 11.87 26.60
CA HIS A 27 21.64 10.89 26.73
C HIS A 27 21.54 10.23 25.35
N SER A 28 22.16 9.05 25.18
CA SER A 28 21.69 8.12 24.16
C SER A 28 20.22 7.91 24.46
N ALA A 29 19.35 8.44 23.60
CA ALA A 29 17.96 8.03 23.60
C ALA A 29 17.96 6.50 23.57
N ALA A 30 17.30 5.88 24.55
CA ALA A 30 17.12 4.45 24.54
C ALA A 30 16.44 4.11 23.21
N LEU A 31 17.07 3.24 22.42
CA LEU A 31 16.40 2.65 21.26
C LEU A 31 15.12 1.99 21.77
N ALA A 32 14.01 2.11 21.04
CA ALA A 32 12.75 1.44 21.36
C ALA A 32 12.99 -0.05 21.68
N THR A 33 12.84 -0.46 22.94
CA THR A 33 13.15 -1.83 23.41
C THR A 33 11.93 -2.59 23.88
N LYS A 34 10.84 -1.92 24.24
CA LYS A 34 9.63 -2.57 24.71
C LYS A 34 8.84 -3.13 23.52
N PHE A 35 8.89 -4.44 23.37
CA PHE A 35 8.09 -5.14 22.38
C PHE A 35 6.60 -5.19 22.78
N VAL A 36 5.74 -4.78 21.86
CA VAL A 36 4.28 -4.87 21.96
C VAL A 36 3.80 -5.79 20.84
N PRO A 37 3.24 -6.97 21.14
CA PRO A 37 2.91 -7.99 20.14
C PRO A 37 1.76 -7.55 19.23
N ALA A 38 1.71 -8.14 18.03
CA ALA A 38 0.71 -7.90 17.00
C ALA A 38 -0.74 -8.03 17.50
N ASN A 39 -1.02 -9.00 18.39
CA ASN A 39 -2.36 -9.19 18.95
C ASN A 39 -2.79 -8.17 20.01
N HIS A 40 -2.01 -7.10 20.24
CA HIS A 40 -2.37 -6.08 21.20
C HIS A 40 -3.66 -5.33 20.77
N PRO A 41 -4.66 -5.17 21.65
CA PRO A 41 -5.99 -4.67 21.27
C PRO A 41 -6.02 -3.20 20.81
N HIS A 42 -4.95 -2.45 21.06
CA HIS A 42 -4.81 -1.06 20.61
C HIS A 42 -4.16 -0.91 19.23
N ILE A 43 -3.79 -2.01 18.57
CA ILE A 43 -3.32 -2.01 17.18
C ILE A 43 -4.52 -2.17 16.26
N GLN A 44 -4.69 -1.24 15.33
CA GLN A 44 -5.72 -1.31 14.31
C GLN A 44 -5.14 -1.81 12.99
N TYR A 45 -5.80 -2.83 12.43
CA TYR A 45 -5.46 -3.43 11.14
C TYR A 45 -6.48 -3.00 10.09
N TRP A 46 -6.01 -2.36 9.01
CA TRP A 46 -6.85 -1.97 7.88
C TRP A 46 -6.47 -2.77 6.63
N GLY A 47 -7.46 -3.15 5.84
CA GLY A 47 -7.28 -4.05 4.70
C GLY A 47 -7.44 -5.53 5.07
N ARG A 48 -7.09 -6.40 4.13
CA ARG A 48 -7.19 -7.86 4.32
C ARG A 48 -5.91 -8.40 4.94
N TRP A 49 -6.00 -8.74 6.22
CA TRP A 49 -4.95 -9.41 6.99
C TRP A 49 -5.37 -10.84 7.33
N ASP A 50 -4.43 -11.77 7.24
CA ASP A 50 -4.56 -13.07 7.87
C ASP A 50 -4.07 -12.97 9.32
N LEU A 51 -4.99 -13.17 10.26
CA LEU A 51 -4.77 -13.09 11.70
C LEU A 51 -4.91 -14.47 12.38
N SER A 52 -4.80 -15.57 11.61
CA SER A 52 -4.87 -16.93 12.18
C SER A 52 -3.72 -17.20 13.16
N ASP A 53 -2.54 -16.65 12.87
CA ASP A 53 -1.46 -16.49 13.83
C ASP A 53 -1.48 -15.04 14.34
N SER A 54 -2.06 -14.85 15.53
CA SER A 54 -2.23 -13.51 16.10
C SER A 54 -0.91 -12.83 16.49
N LEU A 55 0.20 -13.58 16.59
CA LEU A 55 1.51 -13.03 16.90
C LEU A 55 2.33 -12.68 15.65
N HIS A 56 1.95 -13.19 14.48
CA HIS A 56 2.58 -12.90 13.19
C HIS A 56 1.48 -12.62 12.15
N ALA A 57 0.86 -11.44 12.25
CA ALA A 57 -0.20 -11.02 11.33
C ALA A 57 0.34 -10.98 9.89
N LYS A 58 -0.27 -11.74 8.98
CA LYS A 58 0.21 -11.88 7.59
C LYS A 58 -0.56 -11.01 6.62
N HIS A 59 0.13 -10.53 5.60
CA HIS A 59 -0.47 -9.77 4.51
C HIS A 59 0.24 -9.99 3.18
N SER A 60 -0.44 -9.66 2.09
CA SER A 60 0.15 -9.62 0.74
C SER A 60 -0.59 -8.66 -0.19
N TRP A 61 -1.89 -8.44 0.01
CA TRP A 61 -2.64 -7.40 -0.70
C TRP A 61 -2.00 -6.01 -0.53
N PRO A 62 -2.08 -5.14 -1.56
CA PRO A 62 -1.68 -3.74 -1.44
C PRO A 62 -2.66 -2.94 -0.56
N GLY A 63 -2.22 -1.78 -0.08
CA GLY A 63 -3.10 -0.86 0.66
C GLY A 63 -3.49 -1.30 2.07
N VAL A 64 -2.94 -2.42 2.57
CA VAL A 64 -3.04 -2.73 4.00
C VAL A 64 -2.34 -1.66 4.84
N ALA A 65 -2.85 -1.40 6.04
CA ALA A 65 -2.25 -0.44 6.94
C ALA A 65 -2.34 -0.89 8.40
N LEU A 66 -1.43 -0.34 9.19
CA LEU A 66 -1.41 -0.46 10.65
C LEU A 66 -1.56 0.93 11.25
N TYR A 67 -2.45 1.06 12.22
CA TYR A 67 -2.62 2.29 13.00
C TYR A 67 -2.45 2.02 14.48
N ALA A 68 -1.75 2.92 15.15
CA ALA A 68 -1.53 2.88 16.59
C ALA A 68 -1.42 4.29 17.17
N GLU A 69 -2.01 4.50 18.34
CA GLU A 69 -1.67 5.64 19.19
C GLU A 69 -0.68 5.17 20.26
N PHE A 70 0.31 5.98 20.58
CA PHE A 70 1.32 5.62 21.57
C PHE A 70 1.77 6.84 22.37
N SER A 71 2.25 6.60 23.59
CA SER A 71 3.03 7.57 24.33
C SER A 71 4.51 7.30 24.15
N GLY A 72 5.36 8.32 24.04
CA GLY A 72 6.81 8.12 24.03
C GLY A 72 7.55 9.19 23.25
N THR A 73 8.76 8.82 22.84
CA THR A 73 9.70 9.59 22.03
C THR A 73 10.15 8.84 20.78
N SER A 74 9.88 7.53 20.70
CA SER A 74 10.15 6.71 19.53
C SER A 74 9.14 5.57 19.32
N ILE A 75 9.08 5.06 18.09
CA ILE A 75 8.35 3.84 17.71
C ILE A 75 9.11 3.10 16.62
N GLY A 76 9.21 1.77 16.76
CA GLY A 76 9.73 0.85 15.77
C GLY A 76 8.74 -0.27 15.45
N VAL A 77 9.11 -1.13 14.52
CA VAL A 77 8.32 -2.28 14.06
C VAL A 77 9.18 -3.53 14.02
N ARG A 78 8.59 -4.66 14.40
CA ARG A 78 9.12 -6.00 14.15
C ARG A 78 8.32 -6.65 13.03
N MET A 79 8.99 -7.04 11.95
CA MET A 79 8.35 -7.60 10.75
C MET A 79 9.32 -8.44 9.91
N ALA A 80 8.77 -9.30 9.05
CA ALA A 80 9.48 -10.00 7.99
C ALA A 80 8.96 -9.50 6.63
N ASP A 81 9.62 -8.48 6.08
CA ASP A 81 9.25 -7.86 4.82
C ASP A 81 10.39 -7.07 4.18
N ASN A 82 10.85 -7.58 3.04
CA ASN A 82 11.87 -6.96 2.20
C ASN A 82 11.38 -6.58 0.80
N GLY A 83 10.06 -6.55 0.58
CA GLY A 83 9.50 -6.31 -0.75
C GLY A 83 8.54 -5.13 -0.82
N ASN A 84 8.07 -4.63 0.33
CA ASN A 84 7.12 -3.54 0.36
C ASN A 84 7.73 -2.23 0.86
N TYR A 85 7.14 -1.15 0.35
CA TYR A 85 7.39 0.22 0.76
C TYR A 85 6.17 0.73 1.51
N TYR A 86 6.40 1.54 2.54
CA TYR A 86 5.35 2.04 3.42
C TYR A 86 5.46 3.55 3.57
N ASN A 87 4.33 4.26 3.53
CA ASN A 87 4.30 5.63 4.01
C ASN A 87 4.21 5.59 5.55
N VAL A 88 5.10 6.32 6.22
CA VAL A 88 5.06 6.52 7.67
C VAL A 88 4.42 7.87 7.92
N TYR A 89 3.17 7.88 8.37
CA TYR A 89 2.52 9.09 8.86
C TYR A 89 2.65 9.16 10.37
N LEU A 90 3.18 10.27 10.86
CA LEU A 90 3.24 10.60 12.27
C LEU A 90 2.37 11.84 12.53
N ASP A 91 1.49 11.76 13.53
CA ASP A 91 0.59 12.84 13.92
C ASP A 91 -0.18 13.44 12.73
N GLY A 92 -0.65 12.55 11.84
CA GLY A 92 -1.41 12.88 10.64
C GLY A 92 -0.58 13.44 9.46
N THR A 93 0.73 13.59 9.61
CA THR A 93 1.63 14.14 8.58
C THR A 93 2.57 13.07 8.04
N LEU A 94 2.77 13.04 6.71
CA LEU A 94 3.76 12.14 6.11
C LEU A 94 5.16 12.49 6.63
N HIS A 95 5.80 11.56 7.33
CA HIS A 95 7.14 11.72 7.88
C HIS A 95 8.21 11.30 6.86
N HIS A 96 8.14 10.05 6.37
CA HIS A 96 9.04 9.50 5.35
C HIS A 96 8.48 8.21 4.75
N ILE A 97 9.23 7.61 3.82
CA ILE A 97 8.94 6.29 3.23
C ILE A 97 9.86 5.28 3.89
N PHE A 98 9.28 4.21 4.43
CA PHE A 98 9.99 3.11 5.05
C PHE A 98 10.03 1.88 4.12
N HIS A 99 11.15 1.16 4.14
CA HIS A 99 11.33 -0.12 3.45
C HIS A 99 12.16 -1.04 4.35
N GLY A 100 11.58 -2.19 4.72
CA GLY A 100 12.32 -3.24 5.42
C GLY A 100 13.30 -3.93 4.46
N THR A 101 14.41 -4.44 4.99
CA THR A 101 15.51 -4.99 4.18
C THR A 101 15.71 -6.50 4.37
N ALA A 102 15.16 -7.08 5.43
CA ALA A 102 15.34 -8.48 5.79
C ALA A 102 14.12 -9.32 5.37
N ALA A 103 14.40 -10.51 4.83
CA ALA A 103 13.37 -11.50 4.54
C ALA A 103 12.87 -12.21 5.80
N GLU A 104 13.73 -12.32 6.82
CA GLU A 104 13.43 -12.88 8.13
C GLU A 104 12.88 -11.80 9.06
N GLU A 105 12.29 -12.21 10.17
CA GLU A 105 11.83 -11.29 11.21
C GLU A 105 12.99 -10.40 11.71
N SER A 106 12.77 -9.10 11.69
CA SER A 106 13.78 -8.10 12.07
C SER A 106 13.13 -6.85 12.66
N ASP A 107 13.91 -6.15 13.48
CA ASP A 107 13.51 -4.90 14.14
C ASP A 107 13.97 -3.69 13.33
N TYR A 108 13.05 -2.75 13.16
CA TYR A 108 13.29 -1.49 12.46
C TYR A 108 12.79 -0.32 13.29
N LEU A 109 13.64 0.69 13.47
CA LEU A 109 13.20 1.96 14.01
C LEU A 109 12.45 2.73 12.92
N LEU A 110 11.20 3.13 13.20
CA LEU A 110 10.41 3.92 12.25
C LEU A 110 10.63 5.41 12.52
N VAL A 111 10.48 5.83 13.78
CA VAL A 111 10.64 7.23 14.17
C VAL A 111 11.25 7.31 15.57
N ASP A 112 12.12 8.28 15.78
CA ASP A 112 12.70 8.61 17.09
C ASP A 112 12.72 10.13 17.31
N SER A 113 13.36 10.55 18.42
CA SER A 113 13.61 11.96 18.74
C SER A 113 12.35 12.81 18.80
N LEU A 114 11.21 12.19 19.08
CA LEU A 114 9.94 12.88 19.28
C LEU A 114 9.91 13.57 20.64
N LYS A 115 9.14 14.64 20.74
CA LYS A 115 8.85 15.24 22.04
C LYS A 115 8.09 14.23 22.88
N ALA A 116 8.48 14.06 24.15
CA ALA A 116 7.74 13.19 25.05
C ALA A 116 6.26 13.59 25.10
N GLY A 117 5.38 12.66 24.73
CA GLY A 117 3.97 12.96 24.60
C GLY A 117 3.18 11.83 23.97
N LYS A 118 1.98 12.15 23.51
CA LYS A 118 1.12 11.24 22.73
C LYS A 118 1.34 11.48 21.25
N HIS A 119 1.42 10.40 20.50
CA HIS A 119 1.60 10.42 19.05
C HIS A 119 0.69 9.39 18.38
N THR A 120 0.43 9.61 17.09
CA THR A 120 -0.27 8.63 16.23
C THR A 120 0.65 8.17 15.12
N LEU A 121 0.74 6.86 14.91
CA LEU A 121 1.40 6.24 13.76
C LEU A 121 0.33 5.67 12.82
N LEU A 122 0.42 5.98 11.54
CA LEU A 122 -0.25 5.27 10.46
C LEU A 122 0.80 4.80 9.45
N LEU A 123 0.95 3.49 9.32
CA LEU A 123 1.86 2.84 8.37
C LEU A 123 1.04 2.25 7.21
N THR A 124 1.10 2.85 6.01
CA THR A 124 0.32 2.38 4.85
C THR A 124 1.20 1.72 3.79
N LYS A 125 0.87 0.50 3.37
CA LYS A 125 1.58 -0.21 2.31
C LYS A 125 1.32 0.45 0.95
N ARG A 126 2.41 0.81 0.24
CA ARG A 126 2.39 1.60 -1.00
C ARG A 126 2.27 0.77 -2.28
N ASN A 127 2.93 -0.38 -2.36
CA ASN A 127 3.12 -1.14 -3.61
C ASN A 127 2.43 -2.51 -3.59
N CYS A 128 2.47 -3.21 -4.72
CA CYS A 128 1.94 -4.57 -4.89
C CYS A 128 3.08 -5.56 -5.16
N ALA A 129 3.83 -5.96 -4.13
CA ALA A 129 4.72 -7.11 -4.25
C ALA A 129 3.90 -8.40 -4.39
N GLN A 130 4.13 -9.16 -5.46
CA GLN A 130 3.38 -10.38 -5.79
C GLN A 130 4.14 -11.64 -5.36
N ASN A 131 3.43 -12.77 -5.27
CA ASN A 131 3.98 -14.11 -5.06
C ASN A 131 4.75 -14.29 -3.74
N LYS A 132 4.59 -13.38 -2.78
CA LYS A 132 5.18 -13.43 -1.44
C LYS A 132 4.16 -13.03 -0.38
N ILE A 133 4.32 -13.60 0.81
CA ILE A 133 3.56 -13.24 2.01
C ILE A 133 4.55 -12.61 2.98
N TYR A 134 4.09 -11.57 3.66
CA TYR A 134 4.86 -10.79 4.62
C TYR A 134 4.17 -10.81 5.97
N SER A 135 4.90 -10.58 7.05
CA SER A 135 4.34 -10.61 8.40
C SER A 135 4.75 -9.41 9.25
N PHE A 136 3.81 -8.97 10.08
CA PHE A 136 4.01 -8.00 11.15
C PHE A 136 3.86 -8.71 12.49
N SER A 137 4.84 -8.54 13.36
CA SER A 137 4.90 -9.24 14.65
C SER A 137 4.63 -8.32 15.83
N GLY A 138 4.83 -7.01 15.67
CA GLY A 138 4.53 -6.05 16.72
C GLY A 138 5.24 -4.71 16.56
N PHE A 139 4.98 -3.81 17.49
CA PHE A 139 5.67 -2.53 17.62
C PHE A 139 6.75 -2.59 18.69
N LEU A 140 7.73 -1.72 18.56
CA LEU A 140 8.79 -1.47 19.54
C LEU A 140 8.55 -0.05 20.08
N LEU A 141 8.49 0.11 21.39
CA LEU A 141 8.34 1.41 22.06
C LEU A 141 9.50 1.66 23.01
N ASP A 142 9.64 2.90 23.47
CA ASP A 142 10.53 3.22 24.58
C ASP A 142 10.19 2.40 25.84
N GLU A 143 11.18 2.25 26.74
CA GLU A 143 10.88 1.74 28.08
C GLU A 143 9.85 2.63 28.79
N GLY A 144 8.84 2.00 29.41
CA GLY A 144 7.73 2.69 30.08
C GLY A 144 6.67 3.30 29.16
N ALA A 145 6.89 3.35 27.83
CA ALA A 145 5.86 3.74 26.87
C ALA A 145 4.77 2.67 26.70
N GLN A 146 3.64 3.07 26.12
CA GLN A 146 2.49 2.19 25.89
C GLN A 146 1.71 2.58 24.64
N LEU A 147 1.03 1.60 24.05
CA LEU A 147 -0.03 1.88 23.10
C LEU A 147 -1.26 2.41 23.84
N LEU A 148 -1.85 3.47 23.31
CA LEU A 148 -3.02 4.12 23.84
C LEU A 148 -4.27 3.59 23.11
N PRO A 149 -5.44 3.57 23.77
CA PRO A 149 -6.69 3.25 23.08
C PRO A 149 -6.88 4.21 21.90
N PRO A 150 -7.20 3.71 20.69
CA PRO A 150 -7.38 4.56 19.52
C PRO A 150 -8.57 5.51 19.73
N ALA A 151 -8.34 6.81 19.56
CA ALA A 151 -9.30 7.88 19.81
C ALA A 151 -10.41 7.97 18.73
N SER A 152 -10.19 7.33 17.59
CA SER A 152 -11.07 7.41 16.41
C SER A 152 -12.06 6.25 16.34
N ALA A 153 -13.36 6.57 16.37
CA ALA A 153 -14.36 5.73 15.72
C ALA A 153 -14.01 5.65 14.24
N MET A 154 -13.66 4.46 13.75
CA MET A 154 -13.24 4.27 12.37
C MET A 154 -14.17 4.99 11.40
N LYS A 155 -13.62 5.54 10.30
CA LYS A 155 -14.38 6.22 9.25
C LYS A 155 -15.67 5.45 8.93
N THR A 156 -16.79 6.17 8.82
CA THR A 156 -18.12 5.55 8.73
C THR A 156 -18.33 4.80 7.42
N HIS A 157 -17.77 5.32 6.33
CA HIS A 157 -17.97 4.75 5.00
C HIS A 157 -16.94 3.68 4.64
N LYS A 158 -17.32 2.72 3.79
CA LYS A 158 -16.47 1.60 3.38
C LYS A 158 -16.57 1.34 1.88
N ILE A 159 -15.44 1.38 1.18
CA ILE A 159 -15.38 1.15 -0.28
C ILE A 159 -14.34 0.07 -0.60
N GLU A 160 -14.71 -0.98 -1.32
CA GLU A 160 -13.73 -1.94 -1.84
C GLU A 160 -13.44 -1.65 -3.30
N PHE A 161 -12.15 -1.48 -3.63
CA PHE A 161 -11.70 -1.34 -5.00
C PHE A 161 -11.12 -2.67 -5.47
N ILE A 162 -11.70 -3.23 -6.52
CA ILE A 162 -11.29 -4.47 -7.16
C ILE A 162 -10.69 -4.13 -8.52
N GLY A 163 -9.44 -4.51 -8.77
CA GLY A 163 -8.80 -4.10 -10.02
C GLY A 163 -7.42 -4.66 -10.30
N ASP A 164 -6.74 -3.99 -11.23
CA ASP A 164 -5.40 -4.35 -11.71
C ASP A 164 -4.34 -3.29 -11.33
N SER A 165 -3.28 -3.17 -12.11
CA SER A 165 -2.16 -2.23 -11.89
C SER A 165 -2.60 -0.77 -11.80
N PHE A 166 -3.70 -0.37 -12.47
CA PHE A 166 -4.24 0.99 -12.33
C PHE A 166 -4.82 1.24 -10.95
N THR A 167 -5.44 0.23 -10.35
CA THR A 167 -5.99 0.30 -8.98
C THR A 167 -4.89 0.28 -7.93
N VAL A 168 -3.79 -0.42 -8.22
CA VAL A 168 -2.55 -0.39 -7.43
C VAL A 168 -1.81 0.95 -7.58
N ALA A 169 -2.08 1.73 -8.62
CA ALA A 169 -1.31 2.91 -9.00
C ALA A 169 0.17 2.59 -9.30
N GLU A 170 0.40 1.45 -9.96
CA GLU A 170 1.74 0.97 -10.31
C GLU A 170 2.55 2.04 -11.04
N GLY A 171 3.72 2.36 -10.51
CA GLY A 171 4.67 3.30 -11.10
C GLY A 171 4.21 4.76 -11.16
N ASN A 172 3.17 5.17 -10.40
CA ASN A 172 2.61 6.52 -10.51
C ASN A 172 3.54 7.67 -10.09
N GLU A 173 4.64 7.39 -9.39
CA GLU A 173 5.68 8.38 -9.08
C GLU A 173 6.93 8.27 -9.97
N ALA A 174 6.89 7.40 -10.99
CA ALA A 174 7.98 7.26 -11.95
C ALA A 174 8.17 8.56 -12.77
N THR A 175 9.43 8.92 -13.01
CA THR A 175 9.82 10.06 -13.86
C THR A 175 10.27 9.61 -15.26
N VAL A 176 10.18 8.31 -15.55
CA VAL A 176 10.54 7.68 -16.81
C VAL A 176 9.35 6.91 -17.37
N LEU A 177 9.32 6.70 -18.68
CA LEU A 177 8.21 6.03 -19.36
C LEU A 177 8.19 4.52 -19.20
N SER A 178 9.34 3.91 -18.90
CA SER A 178 9.49 2.47 -18.75
C SER A 178 10.63 2.14 -17.81
N MET A 179 10.43 1.08 -17.01
CA MET A 179 11.43 0.51 -16.12
C MET A 179 11.13 -1.00 -15.94
N PRO A 180 12.11 -1.80 -15.50
CA PRO A 180 11.84 -3.16 -15.02
C PRO A 180 10.71 -3.18 -13.99
N TRP A 181 9.91 -4.24 -13.99
CA TRP A 181 8.70 -4.29 -13.17
C TRP A 181 9.00 -4.17 -11.68
N GLU A 182 10.05 -4.82 -11.18
CA GLU A 182 10.47 -4.74 -9.78
C GLU A 182 10.93 -3.33 -9.38
N GLU A 183 11.48 -2.56 -10.33
CA GLU A 183 11.86 -1.16 -10.12
C GLU A 183 10.65 -0.23 -9.97
N THR A 184 9.44 -0.69 -10.33
CA THR A 184 8.21 0.07 -10.09
C THR A 184 7.82 0.12 -8.61
N PHE A 185 8.28 -0.82 -7.77
CA PHE A 185 7.87 -0.92 -6.37
C PHE A 185 8.18 0.35 -5.55
N PRO A 186 9.42 0.90 -5.54
CA PRO A 186 9.72 2.13 -4.82
C PRO A 186 8.91 3.34 -5.31
N VAL A 187 8.59 3.38 -6.61
CA VAL A 187 7.88 4.49 -7.27
C VAL A 187 6.38 4.25 -7.44
N THR A 188 5.85 3.21 -6.79
CA THR A 188 4.41 2.96 -6.67
C THR A 188 3.96 3.55 -5.34
N ASN A 189 2.93 4.40 -5.38
CA ASN A 189 2.34 5.00 -4.20
C ASN A 189 0.82 4.97 -4.26
N LEU A 190 0.23 3.94 -3.64
CA LEU A 190 -1.22 3.78 -3.54
C LEU A 190 -1.94 5.01 -2.95
N ASP A 191 -1.31 5.74 -2.02
CA ASP A 191 -1.91 6.94 -1.43
C ASP A 191 -2.12 8.06 -2.45
N LYS A 192 -1.40 8.03 -3.58
CA LYS A 192 -1.59 8.93 -4.73
C LYS A 192 -2.37 8.27 -5.87
N GLY A 193 -2.87 7.06 -5.67
CA GLY A 193 -3.76 6.35 -6.59
C GLY A 193 -5.20 6.83 -6.49
N PHE A 194 -5.95 6.68 -7.58
CA PHE A 194 -7.35 7.13 -7.64
C PHE A 194 -8.21 6.48 -6.54
N ALA A 195 -7.99 5.20 -6.24
CA ALA A 195 -8.77 4.46 -5.25
C ALA A 195 -8.69 5.12 -3.86
N VAL A 196 -7.46 5.41 -3.40
CA VAL A 196 -7.23 6.05 -2.10
C VAL A 196 -7.63 7.53 -2.13
N ILE A 197 -7.43 8.24 -3.24
CA ILE A 197 -7.92 9.62 -3.41
C ILE A 197 -9.45 9.69 -3.28
N VAL A 198 -10.17 8.79 -3.95
CA VAL A 198 -11.64 8.70 -3.88
C VAL A 198 -12.08 8.34 -2.46
N ALA A 199 -11.46 7.34 -1.84
CA ALA A 199 -11.79 6.96 -0.47
C ALA A 199 -11.55 8.12 0.52
N ARG A 200 -10.46 8.88 0.38
CA ARG A 200 -10.23 10.08 1.20
C ARG A 200 -11.27 11.16 0.94
N HIS A 201 -11.65 11.41 -0.31
CA HIS A 201 -12.68 12.40 -0.66
C HIS A 201 -14.01 12.13 0.04
N PHE A 202 -14.42 10.86 0.10
CA PHE A 202 -15.66 10.44 0.78
C PHE A 202 -15.50 10.13 2.26
N ASN A 203 -14.33 10.42 2.85
CA ASN A 203 -14.00 10.03 4.22
C ASN A 203 -14.34 8.55 4.50
N ALA A 204 -13.92 7.65 3.60
CA ALA A 204 -14.17 6.22 3.67
C ALA A 204 -12.91 5.43 4.06
N GLN A 205 -13.12 4.31 4.75
CA GLN A 205 -12.19 3.18 4.76
C GLN A 205 -12.16 2.56 3.37
N TYR A 206 -11.06 1.91 3.03
CA TYR A 206 -10.94 1.20 1.77
C TYR A 206 -10.26 -0.14 1.93
N HIS A 207 -10.69 -1.10 1.12
CA HIS A 207 -9.95 -2.31 0.83
C HIS A 207 -9.49 -2.25 -0.63
N ILE A 208 -8.25 -2.66 -0.89
CA ILE A 208 -7.71 -2.77 -2.25
C ILE A 208 -7.49 -4.24 -2.55
N THR A 209 -8.42 -4.81 -3.29
CA THR A 209 -8.35 -6.19 -3.78
C THR A 209 -7.90 -6.12 -5.23
N ALA A 210 -6.63 -5.80 -5.42
CA ALA A 210 -6.04 -5.56 -6.73
C ALA A 210 -4.65 -6.22 -6.87
N ARG A 211 -4.32 -6.63 -8.09
CA ARG A 211 -3.04 -7.26 -8.45
C ARG A 211 -2.63 -6.82 -9.85
N SER A 212 -1.43 -6.27 -10.03
CA SER A 212 -0.94 -5.88 -11.36
C SER A 212 -0.99 -7.04 -12.36
N GLY A 213 -1.43 -6.75 -13.59
CA GLY A 213 -1.58 -7.72 -14.67
C GLY A 213 -2.82 -8.62 -14.59
N ILE A 214 -3.59 -8.61 -13.50
CA ILE A 214 -4.77 -9.49 -13.33
C ILE A 214 -5.97 -9.04 -14.17
N GLY A 215 -6.76 -9.98 -14.66
CA GLY A 215 -8.04 -9.68 -15.33
C GLY A 215 -9.24 -10.42 -14.73
N MET A 216 -10.36 -10.33 -15.42
CA MET A 216 -11.63 -10.99 -15.10
C MET A 216 -11.63 -12.48 -15.47
N VAL A 217 -11.05 -12.81 -16.62
CA VAL A 217 -10.94 -14.14 -17.25
C VAL A 217 -9.48 -14.60 -17.27
N THR A 218 -8.56 -13.71 -17.62
CA THR A 218 -7.14 -14.00 -17.83
C THR A 218 -6.27 -12.84 -17.38
N ASP A 219 -5.00 -13.08 -17.10
CA ASP A 219 -4.01 -12.01 -17.00
C ASP A 219 -3.68 -11.40 -18.38
N TRP A 220 -2.78 -10.41 -18.37
CA TRP A 220 -2.33 -9.68 -19.55
C TRP A 220 -1.68 -10.56 -20.63
N SER A 221 -1.18 -11.73 -20.26
CA SER A 221 -0.43 -12.65 -21.13
C SER A 221 -1.29 -13.79 -21.70
N GLY A 222 -2.54 -13.93 -21.24
CA GLY A 222 -3.44 -15.03 -21.65
C GLY A 222 -3.48 -16.20 -20.65
N ASP A 223 -2.91 -16.06 -19.45
CA ASP A 223 -3.03 -17.05 -18.38
C ASP A 223 -4.39 -16.98 -17.66
N HIS A 224 -5.26 -17.95 -17.96
CA HIS A 224 -6.58 -18.11 -17.35
C HIS A 224 -6.54 -18.46 -15.85
N THR A 225 -5.41 -18.92 -15.32
CA THR A 225 -5.25 -19.22 -13.88
C THR A 225 -5.00 -17.97 -13.03
N LEU A 226 -4.65 -16.85 -13.67
CA LEU A 226 -4.35 -15.56 -13.06
C LEU A 226 -5.52 -14.56 -13.26
N ASN A 227 -6.69 -14.88 -12.70
CA ASN A 227 -7.87 -14.02 -12.72
C ASN A 227 -8.33 -13.60 -11.31
N MET A 228 -9.00 -12.45 -11.23
CA MET A 228 -9.47 -11.84 -9.98
C MET A 228 -10.63 -12.60 -9.33
N PRO A 229 -11.64 -13.09 -10.06
CA PRO A 229 -12.74 -13.79 -9.40
C PRO A 229 -12.29 -15.02 -8.58
N ASP A 230 -11.23 -15.74 -9.00
CA ASP A 230 -10.66 -16.88 -8.26
C ASP A 230 -9.74 -16.48 -7.09
N ARG A 231 -9.49 -15.19 -6.92
CA ARG A 231 -8.67 -14.59 -5.84
C ARG A 231 -9.47 -13.72 -4.88
N PHE A 232 -10.67 -13.32 -5.27
CA PHE A 232 -11.50 -12.39 -4.52
C PHE A 232 -11.84 -12.88 -3.11
N ASP A 233 -11.88 -14.18 -2.88
CA ASP A 233 -12.20 -14.76 -1.57
C ASP A 233 -10.98 -14.99 -0.67
N ARG A 234 -9.77 -14.55 -1.05
CA ARG A 234 -8.54 -14.84 -0.32
C ARG A 234 -8.20 -13.74 0.70
N ALA A 235 -7.74 -14.15 1.88
CA ALA A 235 -7.13 -13.22 2.85
C ALA A 235 -5.74 -12.77 2.40
N LEU A 236 -5.03 -13.63 1.67
CA LEU A 236 -3.70 -13.37 1.11
C LEU A 236 -3.75 -13.51 -0.42
N MET A 237 -3.34 -12.47 -1.14
CA MET A 237 -3.47 -12.29 -2.58
C MET A 237 -3.25 -13.55 -3.42
N ASP A 238 -2.09 -14.20 -3.26
CA ASP A 238 -1.70 -15.35 -4.09
C ASP A 238 -1.87 -16.72 -3.39
N ALA A 239 -2.23 -16.76 -2.10
CA ALA A 239 -2.47 -18.01 -1.39
C ALA A 239 -3.97 -18.36 -1.35
N PRO A 240 -4.38 -19.58 -1.75
CA PRO A 240 -5.80 -19.94 -1.82
C PRO A 240 -6.48 -19.99 -0.45
N GLU A 241 -5.70 -20.19 0.61
CA GLU A 241 -6.12 -20.17 2.01
C GLU A 241 -5.19 -19.28 2.86
N PRO A 242 -5.68 -18.73 3.98
CA PRO A 242 -7.08 -18.79 4.41
C PRO A 242 -7.98 -17.91 3.55
N LYS A 243 -9.25 -18.29 3.44
CA LYS A 243 -10.30 -17.41 2.89
C LYS A 243 -10.48 -16.16 3.75
N TRP A 244 -10.80 -15.05 3.09
CA TRP A 244 -11.19 -13.82 3.74
C TRP A 244 -12.58 -13.98 4.37
N ASP A 245 -12.67 -13.65 5.65
CA ASP A 245 -13.94 -13.57 6.36
C ASP A 245 -14.64 -12.25 6.03
N PHE A 246 -15.57 -12.32 5.07
CA PHE A 246 -16.36 -11.17 4.62
C PHE A 246 -17.24 -10.54 5.71
N GLN A 247 -17.44 -11.19 6.87
CA GLN A 247 -18.16 -10.59 7.99
C GLN A 247 -17.29 -9.58 8.77
N ARG A 248 -15.96 -9.68 8.70
CA ARG A 248 -15.05 -8.74 9.38
C ARG A 248 -15.14 -7.33 8.82
N TRP A 249 -15.45 -7.22 7.53
CA TRP A 249 -15.51 -5.94 6.84
C TRP A 249 -16.41 -6.06 5.61
N ALA A 250 -17.50 -5.30 5.59
CA ALA A 250 -18.42 -5.22 4.46
C ALA A 250 -18.47 -3.79 3.90
N PRO A 251 -18.23 -3.57 2.60
CA PRO A 251 -18.33 -2.27 1.97
C PRO A 251 -19.78 -1.86 1.69
N GLU A 252 -20.01 -0.55 1.62
CA GLU A 252 -21.25 0.03 1.08
C GLU A 252 -21.20 0.10 -0.46
N LEU A 253 -19.99 0.18 -1.01
CA LEU A 253 -19.70 0.29 -2.44
C LEU A 253 -18.53 -0.62 -2.83
N VAL A 254 -18.73 -1.42 -3.87
CA VAL A 254 -17.65 -2.12 -4.58
C VAL A 254 -17.42 -1.42 -5.91
N VAL A 255 -16.19 -1.00 -6.17
CA VAL A 255 -15.75 -0.42 -7.44
C VAL A 255 -14.91 -1.45 -8.18
N ILE A 256 -15.34 -1.85 -9.38
CA ILE A 256 -14.64 -2.84 -10.21
C ILE A 256 -13.98 -2.13 -11.40
N CYS A 257 -12.65 -2.13 -11.42
CA CYS A 257 -11.79 -1.58 -12.45
C CYS A 257 -10.94 -2.70 -13.09
N LEU A 258 -11.59 -3.59 -13.84
CA LEU A 258 -10.96 -4.72 -14.55
C LEU A 258 -11.37 -4.74 -16.02
N GLY A 259 -10.52 -5.33 -16.86
CA GLY A 259 -10.79 -5.57 -18.29
C GLY A 259 -9.64 -5.21 -19.22
N LEU A 260 -8.69 -4.39 -18.76
CA LEU A 260 -7.53 -4.02 -19.56
C LEU A 260 -6.66 -5.24 -19.90
N ASN A 261 -6.37 -6.06 -18.88
CA ASN A 261 -5.53 -7.24 -19.05
C ASN A 261 -6.24 -8.34 -19.84
N ASP A 262 -7.55 -8.50 -19.68
CA ASP A 262 -8.35 -9.39 -20.53
C ASP A 262 -8.31 -8.95 -22.00
N TYR A 263 -8.36 -7.64 -22.26
CA TYR A 263 -8.23 -7.13 -23.61
C TYR A 263 -6.85 -7.42 -24.21
N SER A 264 -5.77 -7.45 -23.41
CA SER A 264 -4.45 -7.86 -23.89
C SER A 264 -4.36 -9.37 -24.07
N GLY A 265 -4.76 -10.16 -23.07
CA GLY A 265 -4.60 -11.61 -23.04
C GLY A 265 -5.57 -12.39 -23.94
N LEU A 266 -6.72 -11.81 -24.31
CA LEU A 266 -7.73 -12.47 -25.16
C LEU A 266 -7.65 -12.07 -26.65
N LYS A 267 -6.65 -11.27 -27.04
CA LYS A 267 -6.46 -10.90 -28.44
C LYS A 267 -5.75 -12.00 -29.22
N ASP A 268 -6.10 -12.12 -30.48
CA ASP A 268 -5.32 -12.89 -31.46
C ASP A 268 -4.02 -12.15 -31.87
N GLN A 269 -3.22 -12.80 -32.71
CA GLN A 269 -1.97 -12.22 -33.23
C GLN A 269 -2.18 -10.96 -34.07
N ALA A 270 -3.40 -10.73 -34.57
CA ALA A 270 -3.78 -9.53 -35.31
C ALA A 270 -4.33 -8.43 -34.39
N GLY A 271 -4.36 -8.65 -33.07
CA GLY A 271 -4.81 -7.68 -32.07
C GLY A 271 -6.33 -7.62 -31.89
N ASN A 272 -7.09 -8.58 -32.41
CA ASN A 272 -8.54 -8.63 -32.34
C ASN A 272 -9.04 -9.54 -31.22
N VAL A 273 -10.12 -9.13 -30.54
CA VAL A 273 -10.84 -10.00 -29.60
C VAL A 273 -11.98 -10.68 -30.34
N SER A 274 -12.00 -12.01 -30.34
CA SER A 274 -13.06 -12.79 -31.01
C SER A 274 -14.43 -12.57 -30.34
N GLY A 275 -15.51 -12.82 -31.07
CA GLY A 275 -16.86 -12.78 -30.51
C GLY A 275 -17.06 -13.78 -29.36
N GLU A 276 -16.36 -14.94 -29.42
CA GLU A 276 -16.34 -15.94 -28.35
C GLU A 276 -15.66 -15.39 -27.09
N ASN A 277 -14.46 -14.81 -27.21
CA ASN A 277 -13.76 -14.20 -26.08
C ASN A 277 -14.53 -13.03 -25.47
N SER A 278 -15.20 -12.23 -26.30
CA SER A 278 -16.09 -11.16 -25.83
C SER A 278 -17.30 -11.71 -25.05
N THR A 279 -17.83 -12.87 -25.44
CA THR A 279 -18.93 -13.56 -24.75
C THR A 279 -18.43 -14.17 -23.44
N LEU A 280 -17.26 -14.80 -23.45
CA LEU A 280 -16.60 -15.37 -22.28
C LEU A 280 -16.36 -14.30 -21.20
N TYR A 281 -15.80 -13.15 -21.58
CA TYR A 281 -15.57 -12.03 -20.66
C TYR A 281 -16.87 -11.56 -20.01
N ARG A 282 -17.93 -11.33 -20.80
CA ARG A 282 -19.24 -10.90 -20.29
C ARG A 282 -19.84 -11.93 -19.32
N LYS A 283 -19.80 -13.21 -19.68
CA LYS A 283 -20.28 -14.32 -18.83
C LYS A 283 -19.53 -14.32 -17.49
N ARG A 284 -18.20 -14.26 -17.52
CA ARG A 284 -17.37 -14.26 -16.31
C ARG A 284 -17.60 -13.03 -15.44
N TYR A 285 -17.81 -11.86 -16.05
CA TYR A 285 -18.17 -10.65 -15.34
C TYR A 285 -19.49 -10.80 -14.58
N HIS A 286 -20.54 -11.34 -15.23
CA HIS A 286 -21.83 -11.60 -14.58
C HIS A 286 -21.72 -12.60 -13.42
N GLU A 287 -20.95 -13.67 -13.59
CA GLU A 287 -20.68 -14.63 -12.53
C GLU A 287 -19.97 -13.97 -11.34
N PHE A 288 -19.00 -13.10 -11.61
CA PHE A 288 -18.27 -12.39 -10.56
C PHE A 288 -19.15 -11.39 -9.81
N LEU A 289 -20.03 -10.67 -10.51
CA LEU A 289 -21.04 -9.82 -9.86
C LEU A 289 -21.94 -10.63 -8.92
N ALA A 290 -22.31 -11.86 -9.31
CA ALA A 290 -23.06 -12.76 -8.44
C ALA A 290 -22.23 -13.20 -7.21
N THR A 291 -20.93 -13.49 -7.39
CA THR A 291 -20.01 -13.78 -6.27
C THR A 291 -19.91 -12.61 -5.29
N ILE A 292 -19.73 -11.38 -5.77
CA ILE A 292 -19.67 -10.18 -4.93
C ILE A 292 -20.99 -9.99 -4.17
N ARG A 293 -22.15 -10.15 -4.83
CA ARG A 293 -23.45 -10.04 -4.16
C ARG A 293 -23.71 -11.12 -3.12
N ARG A 294 -23.13 -12.31 -3.27
CA ARG A 294 -23.17 -13.36 -2.23
C ARG A 294 -22.30 -13.02 -1.03
N ALA A 295 -21.11 -12.47 -1.28
CA ALA A 295 -20.20 -12.02 -0.22
C ALA A 295 -20.73 -10.80 0.53
N TYR A 296 -21.36 -9.86 -0.19
CA TYR A 296 -21.93 -8.63 0.35
C TYR A 296 -23.38 -8.43 -0.11
N PRO A 297 -24.36 -9.00 0.61
CA PRO A 297 -25.77 -8.83 0.28
C PRO A 297 -26.18 -7.35 0.27
N GLY A 298 -26.81 -6.91 -0.83
CA GLY A 298 -27.32 -5.53 -0.96
C GLY A 298 -26.27 -4.47 -1.33
N VAL A 299 -25.00 -4.83 -1.55
CA VAL A 299 -23.94 -3.86 -1.86
C VAL A 299 -24.19 -3.11 -3.18
N ASN A 300 -23.83 -1.83 -3.21
CA ASN A 300 -23.78 -1.08 -4.45
C ASN A 300 -22.53 -1.49 -5.24
N ILE A 301 -22.67 -1.70 -6.55
CA ILE A 301 -21.55 -2.05 -7.41
C ILE A 301 -21.44 -1.00 -8.52
N LEU A 302 -20.26 -0.36 -8.59
CA LEU A 302 -19.86 0.50 -9.70
C LEU A 302 -18.82 -0.24 -10.54
N ALA A 303 -19.23 -0.68 -11.73
CA ALA A 303 -18.36 -1.29 -12.72
C ALA A 303 -17.93 -0.24 -13.75
N GLY A 304 -16.61 -0.06 -13.94
CA GLY A 304 -16.09 0.88 -14.93
C GLY A 304 -14.66 0.55 -15.33
N MET A 305 -14.34 0.65 -16.62
CA MET A 305 -12.95 0.50 -17.08
C MET A 305 -12.24 1.86 -16.98
N MET A 306 -11.10 1.89 -16.27
CA MET A 306 -10.18 3.03 -16.36
C MET A 306 -9.62 3.07 -17.78
N SER A 307 -9.93 4.13 -18.52
CA SER A 307 -9.49 4.28 -19.90
C SER A 307 -8.12 4.96 -19.95
N VAL A 308 -7.24 4.43 -20.80
CA VAL A 308 -5.96 5.05 -21.17
C VAL A 308 -6.12 6.20 -22.19
N SER A 309 -7.33 6.53 -22.64
CA SER A 309 -7.55 7.68 -23.52
C SER A 309 -8.12 8.89 -22.77
N LEU A 310 -7.56 10.07 -23.04
CA LEU A 310 -7.97 11.37 -22.50
C LEU A 310 -9.48 11.65 -22.71
N ALA A 311 -10.09 11.04 -23.73
CA ALA A 311 -11.49 11.23 -24.10
C ALA A 311 -12.49 10.64 -23.09
N SER A 312 -12.11 9.59 -22.35
CA SER A 312 -13.05 8.88 -21.47
C SER A 312 -13.07 9.44 -20.04
N ALA A 313 -12.00 10.12 -19.61
CA ALA A 313 -11.94 10.76 -18.30
C ALA A 313 -13.02 11.87 -18.15
N ILE A 314 -13.37 12.54 -19.24
CA ILE A 314 -14.46 13.53 -19.29
C ILE A 314 -15.85 12.85 -19.18
N PHE A 315 -15.98 11.61 -19.63
CA PHE A 315 -17.24 10.87 -19.60
C PHE A 315 -17.58 10.36 -18.20
N ILE A 316 -16.59 9.90 -17.44
CA ILE A 316 -16.76 9.41 -16.05
C ILE A 316 -17.23 10.52 -15.10
N LEU A 317 -16.80 11.77 -15.33
CA LEU A 317 -17.18 12.91 -14.48
C LEU A 317 -18.62 13.42 -14.69
N ARG A 318 -19.38 12.90 -15.67
CA ARG A 318 -20.70 13.45 -16.04
C ARG A 318 -21.89 12.52 -15.83
N SER A 319 -21.71 11.24 -15.54
CA SER A 319 -22.82 10.28 -15.46
C SER A 319 -22.97 9.68 -14.06
N SER A 320 -23.94 10.20 -13.30
CA SER A 320 -24.60 9.45 -12.24
C SER A 320 -25.45 8.36 -12.89
N ILE A 321 -25.38 7.13 -12.36
CA ILE A 321 -26.29 5.98 -12.63
C ILE A 321 -25.88 5.03 -13.80
N ILE A 322 -25.71 3.75 -13.41
CA ILE A 322 -25.76 2.47 -14.17
C ILE A 322 -25.30 2.52 -15.63
N PHE A 323 -24.07 2.06 -15.89
CA PHE A 323 -23.62 1.75 -17.24
C PHE A 323 -24.31 0.47 -17.77
N ARG A 324 -25.05 0.60 -18.87
CA ARG A 324 -25.27 -0.52 -19.80
C ARG A 324 -23.96 -0.80 -20.54
N MET A 325 -23.43 -2.01 -20.40
CA MET A 325 -22.26 -2.48 -21.15
C MET A 325 -22.64 -2.81 -22.60
N ASP A 326 -22.58 -1.81 -23.49
CA ASP A 326 -22.30 -2.04 -24.92
C ASP A 326 -20.80 -1.75 -25.15
N MET A 327 -19.96 -2.56 -24.52
CA MET A 327 -18.53 -2.60 -24.82
C MET A 327 -18.35 -3.45 -26.09
N TRP A 328 -17.56 -2.96 -27.05
CA TRP A 328 -17.19 -3.62 -28.32
C TRP A 328 -18.08 -3.39 -29.56
N ARG A 329 -18.55 -2.16 -29.80
CA ARG A 329 -18.80 -1.72 -31.18
C ARG A 329 -17.66 -0.81 -31.63
N THR A 330 -16.98 -1.20 -32.71
CA THR A 330 -16.02 -0.35 -33.43
C THR A 330 -16.71 0.78 -34.21
N ASP A 331 -18.04 0.78 -34.27
CA ASP A 331 -18.82 1.64 -35.15
C ASP A 331 -19.87 2.39 -34.32
N ILE A 332 -19.47 3.49 -33.67
CA ILE A 332 -20.41 4.48 -33.13
C ILE A 332 -20.29 5.75 -33.99
N PRO A 333 -21.33 6.12 -34.75
CA PRO A 333 -21.28 7.32 -35.59
C PRO A 333 -21.18 8.57 -34.71
N MET A 334 -20.24 9.43 -35.05
CA MET A 334 -20.00 10.71 -34.40
C MET A 334 -21.26 11.60 -34.55
N TRP A 335 -21.88 11.99 -33.44
CA TRP A 335 -23.08 12.84 -33.46
C TRP A 335 -22.75 14.27 -33.96
N PRO A 336 -23.63 14.96 -34.72
CA PRO A 336 -23.25 16.07 -35.61
C PRO A 336 -22.78 17.40 -34.98
N HIS A 337 -22.57 17.49 -33.66
CA HIS A 337 -22.21 18.75 -33.01
C HIS A 337 -20.72 18.97 -32.72
N MET A 338 -19.84 18.04 -33.11
CA MET A 338 -18.38 18.22 -32.99
C MET A 338 -17.69 18.70 -34.29
N LYS A 339 -18.22 19.76 -34.92
CA LYS A 339 -17.55 20.43 -36.07
C LYS A 339 -17.04 21.86 -35.79
N LYS A 340 -17.11 22.35 -34.55
CA LYS A 340 -16.42 23.57 -34.14
C LYS A 340 -15.51 23.23 -32.98
N LEU A 341 -14.20 23.23 -33.25
CA LEU A 341 -13.04 23.30 -32.34
C LEU A 341 -11.77 22.62 -32.94
N ARG A 342 -11.64 22.57 -34.27
CA ARG A 342 -10.33 22.64 -34.93
C ARG A 342 -10.28 23.93 -35.73
N GLY A 343 -9.62 24.93 -35.17
CA GLY A 343 -9.32 26.21 -35.78
C GLY A 343 -7.90 26.59 -35.39
N ASN A 344 -6.94 25.92 -36.01
CA ASN A 344 -5.77 26.46 -36.72
C ASN A 344 -4.98 25.28 -37.28
#